data_AF-A0AA43F2G5-F1
#
_entry.id   AF-A0AA43F2G5-F1
#
_cell.length_a   1.000
_cell.length_b   1.000
_cell.length_c   1.000
_cell.angle_alpha   90.00
_cell.angle_beta   90.00
_cell.angle_gamma   90.00
#
_symmetry.space_group_name_H-M   'P 1'
#
loop_
_entity.id
_entity.type
_entity.pdbx_description
1 polymer ?
#
loop_
_entity_poly.entity_id
_entity_poly.type
_entity_poly.pdbx_seq_one_letter_code
_entity_poly.pdbx_strand_id
1 'polypeptide(L)'
;MAERILGALVIALLLAACAAQRTFDEGRAQIASGDFAGGIAKVEEAARLEPDNQRYRQYLVRQKELALQRELAAADTARLREDWAGAEAAYRRMLDIDPRNTRALNGVEALKAEQRHRELLREAEDAASKGDAAGATKRVRSVLAENPAHRDAQRQLRRIEERSLLAVAARPQLSAALRKPVTIEFRDASVRQVFELLSRNTGLNFIFDREVRADLRTTVFVRNTPLDEVMRFVLVTNQLERKVLNDNTILVYPNTQ
;
A
#
# COMPACT_ATOMS: atom_id res chain seq x y z
N MET A 1 -43.28 48.89 -23.67
CA MET A 1 -42.24 48.36 -22.75
C MET A 1 -41.88 46.91 -23.12
N ALA A 2 -42.87 46.03 -23.32
CA ALA A 2 -42.67 44.63 -23.73
C ALA A 2 -41.87 44.45 -25.04
N GLU A 3 -42.14 45.22 -26.10
CA GLU A 3 -41.40 45.09 -27.38
C GLU A 3 -39.92 45.52 -27.27
N ARG A 4 -39.62 46.51 -26.44
CA ARG A 4 -38.23 46.93 -26.16
C ARG A 4 -37.48 45.89 -25.34
N ILE A 5 -38.16 45.24 -24.40
CA ILE A 5 -37.62 44.12 -23.61
C ILE A 5 -37.39 42.91 -24.53
N LEU A 6 -38.35 42.60 -25.41
CA LEU A 6 -38.23 41.50 -26.38
C LEU A 6 -37.07 41.73 -27.36
N GLY A 7 -36.93 42.94 -27.90
CA GLY A 7 -35.82 43.30 -28.78
C GLY A 7 -34.45 43.22 -28.09
N ALA A 8 -34.35 43.69 -26.84
CA ALA A 8 -33.13 43.57 -26.05
C ALA A 8 -32.77 42.11 -25.75
N LEU A 9 -33.76 41.26 -25.49
CA LEU A 9 -33.58 39.83 -25.20
C LEU A 9 -33.09 39.06 -26.43
N VAL A 10 -33.62 39.38 -27.62
CA VAL A 10 -33.17 38.79 -28.89
C VAL A 10 -31.73 39.19 -29.21
N ILE A 11 -31.35 40.46 -29.01
CA ILE A 11 -29.98 40.93 -29.24
C ILE A 11 -29.00 40.24 -28.27
N ALA A 12 -29.38 40.07 -27.00
CA ALA A 12 -28.54 39.37 -26.02
C ALA A 12 -28.31 37.89 -26.40
N LEU A 13 -29.34 37.20 -26.91
CA LEU A 13 -29.23 35.82 -27.39
C LEU A 13 -28.32 35.69 -28.62
N LEU A 14 -28.41 36.63 -29.57
CA LEU A 14 -27.56 36.63 -30.77
C LEU A 14 -26.08 36.88 -30.43
N LEU A 15 -25.80 37.78 -29.48
CA LEU A 15 -24.43 38.04 -29.02
C LEU A 15 -23.84 36.85 -28.26
N ALA A 16 -24.64 36.19 -27.41
CA ALA A 16 -24.24 34.98 -26.71
C ALA A 16 -23.92 33.84 -27.69
N ALA A 17 -24.70 33.69 -28.76
CA ALA A 17 -24.46 32.66 -29.78
C ALA A 17 -23.16 32.89 -30.57
N CYS A 18 -22.83 34.14 -30.90
CA CYS A 18 -21.56 34.45 -31.56
C CYS A 18 -20.35 34.17 -30.66
N ALA A 19 -20.48 34.46 -29.37
CA ALA A 19 -19.44 34.18 -28.38
C ALA A 19 -19.24 32.66 -28.17
N ALA A 20 -20.33 31.89 -28.09
CA ALA A 20 -20.27 30.44 -27.93
C ALA A 20 -19.65 29.75 -29.16
N GLN A 21 -20.05 30.15 -30.37
CA GLN A 21 -19.48 29.60 -31.61
C GLN A 21 -17.98 29.87 -31.73
N ARG A 22 -17.53 31.09 -31.41
CA ARG A 22 -16.10 31.41 -31.40
C ARG A 22 -15.33 30.57 -30.38
N THR A 23 -15.84 30.46 -29.15
CA THR A 23 -15.22 29.66 -28.08
C THR A 23 -15.13 28.18 -28.47
N PHE A 24 -16.17 27.65 -29.13
CA PHE A 24 -16.18 26.29 -29.64
C PHE A 24 -15.12 26.05 -30.72
N ASP A 25 -14.96 26.98 -31.66
CA ASP A 25 -13.96 26.87 -32.73
C ASP A 25 -12.52 27.01 -32.19
N GLU A 26 -12.30 27.88 -31.20
CA GLU A 26 -11.03 27.97 -30.47
C GLU A 26 -10.70 26.65 -29.75
N GLY A 27 -11.66 26.07 -29.04
CA GLY A 27 -11.49 24.78 -28.37
C GLY A 27 -11.18 23.63 -29.34
N ARG A 28 -11.87 23.59 -30.49
CA ARG A 28 -11.56 22.64 -31.57
C ARG A 28 -10.14 22.79 -32.10
N ALA A 29 -9.67 24.02 -32.30
CA ALA A 29 -8.32 24.30 -32.78
C ALA A 29 -7.26 23.84 -31.76
N GLN A 30 -7.49 24.10 -30.47
CA GLN A 30 -6.62 23.63 -29.39
C GLN A 30 -6.52 22.10 -29.36
N ILE A 31 -7.66 21.40 -29.42
CA ILE A 31 -7.70 19.93 -29.50
C ILE A 31 -6.94 19.42 -30.73
N ALA A 32 -7.12 20.06 -31.89
CA ALA A 32 -6.42 19.69 -33.12
C ALA A 32 -4.90 19.90 -33.03
N SER A 33 -4.45 20.89 -32.24
CA SER A 33 -3.02 21.12 -31.96
C SER A 33 -2.43 20.23 -30.86
N GLY A 34 -3.26 19.42 -30.20
CA GLY A 34 -2.85 18.48 -29.15
C GLY A 34 -3.02 18.98 -27.70
N ASP A 35 -3.48 20.22 -27.51
CA ASP A 35 -3.90 20.72 -26.19
C ASP A 35 -5.33 20.25 -25.87
N PHE A 36 -5.45 19.00 -25.44
CA PHE A 36 -6.74 18.39 -25.12
C PHE A 36 -7.39 19.03 -23.90
N ALA A 37 -6.64 19.30 -22.83
CA ALA A 37 -7.20 19.83 -21.59
C ALA A 37 -7.74 21.26 -21.79
N GLY A 38 -6.93 22.16 -22.38
CA GLY A 38 -7.36 23.52 -22.69
C GLY A 38 -8.51 23.54 -23.69
N GLY A 39 -8.40 22.76 -24.77
CA GLY A 39 -9.41 22.70 -25.80
C GLY A 39 -10.75 22.13 -25.33
N ILE A 40 -10.74 21.10 -24.47
CA ILE A 40 -11.95 20.58 -23.83
C ILE A 40 -12.58 21.63 -22.92
N ALA A 41 -11.79 22.35 -22.11
CA ALA A 41 -12.30 23.41 -21.23
C ALA A 41 -13.01 24.53 -22.03
N LYS A 42 -12.49 24.87 -23.22
CA LYS A 42 -13.15 25.81 -24.14
C LYS A 42 -14.45 25.26 -24.73
N VAL A 43 -14.49 23.99 -25.10
CA VAL A 43 -15.73 23.36 -25.57
C VAL A 43 -16.76 23.27 -24.44
N GLU A 44 -16.35 23.02 -23.20
CA GLU A 44 -17.24 23.09 -22.03
C GLU A 44 -17.81 24.48 -21.82
N GLU A 45 -16.98 25.51 -21.97
CA GLU A 45 -17.41 26.91 -21.91
C GLU A 45 -18.48 27.19 -22.97
N ALA A 46 -18.27 26.78 -24.22
CA ALA A 46 -19.27 26.91 -25.28
C ALA A 46 -20.58 26.15 -24.97
N ALA A 47 -20.48 24.93 -24.43
CA ALA A 47 -21.64 24.14 -24.02
C ALA A 47 -22.38 24.74 -22.80
N ARG A 48 -21.69 25.50 -21.94
CA ARG A 48 -22.34 26.27 -20.85
C ARG A 48 -23.05 27.51 -21.37
N LEU A 49 -22.48 28.18 -22.38
CA LEU A 49 -23.09 29.34 -23.03
C LEU A 49 -24.34 28.97 -23.83
N GLU A 50 -24.35 27.79 -24.47
CA GLU A 50 -25.51 27.24 -25.17
C GLU A 50 -25.86 25.80 -24.73
N PRO A 51 -26.56 25.61 -23.60
CA PRO A 51 -26.85 24.28 -23.05
C PRO A 51 -27.67 23.37 -23.98
N ASP A 52 -28.57 23.94 -24.78
CA ASP A 52 -29.45 23.20 -25.67
C ASP A 52 -28.77 22.77 -26.98
N ASN A 53 -27.59 23.32 -27.29
CA ASN A 53 -26.86 23.04 -28.51
C ASN A 53 -26.30 21.60 -28.51
N GLN A 54 -27.02 20.71 -29.20
CA GLN A 54 -26.68 19.28 -29.29
C GLN A 54 -25.29 19.05 -29.89
N ARG A 55 -24.85 19.89 -30.84
CA ARG A 55 -23.54 19.76 -31.49
C ARG A 55 -22.41 19.93 -30.48
N TYR A 56 -22.48 20.94 -29.63
CA TYR A 56 -21.44 21.20 -28.62
C TYR A 56 -21.39 20.09 -27.59
N ARG A 57 -22.56 19.63 -27.10
CA ARG A 57 -22.64 18.52 -26.13
C ARG A 57 -22.10 17.22 -26.70
N GLN A 58 -22.50 16.83 -27.91
CA GLN A 58 -22.01 15.60 -28.54
C GLN A 58 -20.51 15.66 -28.81
N TYR A 59 -20.01 16.81 -29.28
CA TYR A 59 -18.58 17.00 -29.49
C TYR A 59 -17.81 16.91 -28.18
N LEU A 60 -18.27 17.59 -27.12
CA LEU A 60 -17.65 17.57 -25.80
C LEU A 60 -17.52 16.14 -25.25
N VAL A 61 -18.62 15.39 -25.22
CA VAL A 61 -18.63 14.02 -24.70
C VAL A 61 -17.63 13.15 -25.45
N ARG A 62 -17.65 13.23 -26.79
CA ARG A 62 -16.74 12.46 -27.65
C ARG A 62 -15.27 12.82 -27.40
N GLN A 63 -14.94 14.11 -27.32
CA GLN A 63 -13.55 14.54 -27.13
C GLN A 63 -13.03 14.19 -25.73
N LYS A 64 -13.87 14.32 -24.70
CA LYS A 64 -13.53 13.85 -23.34
C LYS A 64 -13.23 12.37 -23.32
N GLU A 65 -14.09 11.55 -23.92
CA GLU A 65 -13.89 10.10 -23.96
C GLU A 65 -12.56 9.72 -24.65
N LEU A 66 -12.27 10.32 -25.80
CA LEU A 66 -11.02 10.07 -26.55
C LEU A 66 -9.79 10.49 -25.74
N ALA A 67 -9.82 11.66 -25.11
CA ALA A 67 -8.70 12.15 -24.30
C ALA A 67 -8.49 11.27 -23.07
N LEU A 68 -9.56 10.88 -22.36
CA LEU A 68 -9.49 9.98 -21.21
C LEU A 68 -8.96 8.59 -21.59
N GLN A 69 -9.38 8.02 -22.72
CA GLN A 69 -8.87 6.74 -23.20
C GLN A 69 -7.39 6.79 -23.53
N ARG A 70 -6.93 7.87 -24.17
CA ARG A 70 -5.51 8.09 -24.47
C ARG A 70 -4.67 8.16 -23.21
N GLU A 71 -5.08 8.96 -22.23
CA GLU A 71 -4.33 9.11 -20.99
C GLU A 71 -4.35 7.84 -20.15
N LEU A 72 -5.45 7.08 -20.16
CA LEU A 72 -5.48 5.77 -19.52
C LEU A 72 -4.49 4.79 -20.14
N ALA A 73 -4.44 4.71 -21.47
CA ALA A 73 -3.47 3.85 -22.17
C ALA A 73 -2.01 4.28 -21.87
N ALA A 74 -1.76 5.58 -21.74
CA ALA A 74 -0.46 6.11 -21.32
C ALA A 74 -0.13 5.70 -19.87
N ALA A 75 -1.09 5.79 -18.95
CA ALA A 75 -0.93 5.37 -17.56
C ALA A 75 -0.62 3.86 -17.47
N ASP A 76 -1.37 3.03 -18.19
CA ASP A 76 -1.18 1.58 -18.20
C ASP A 76 0.19 1.19 -18.79
N THR A 77 0.60 1.85 -19.88
CA THR A 77 1.93 1.65 -20.48
C THR A 77 3.05 2.05 -19.52
N ALA A 78 2.90 3.18 -18.82
CA ALA A 78 3.88 3.63 -17.85
C ALA A 78 3.99 2.66 -16.68
N ARG A 79 2.86 2.15 -16.16
CA ARG A 79 2.83 1.12 -15.11
C ARG A 79 3.52 -0.17 -15.52
N LEU A 80 3.29 -0.65 -16.74
CA LEU A 80 3.97 -1.86 -17.27
C LEU A 80 5.49 -1.70 -17.37
N ARG A 81 5.98 -0.46 -17.49
CA ARG A 81 7.40 -0.12 -17.52
C ARG A 81 7.97 0.26 -16.15
N GLU A 82 7.15 0.16 -15.09
CA GLU A 82 7.46 0.67 -13.76
C GLU A 82 7.80 2.17 -13.72
N ASP A 83 7.34 2.94 -14.72
CA ASP A 83 7.42 4.40 -14.74
C ASP A 83 6.27 4.99 -13.93
N TRP A 84 6.43 5.01 -12.61
CA TRP A 84 5.41 5.49 -11.68
C TRP A 84 5.12 6.98 -11.84
N ALA A 85 6.15 7.77 -12.13
CA ALA A 85 6.01 9.21 -12.35
C ALA A 85 5.21 9.49 -13.62
N GLY A 86 5.50 8.77 -14.71
CA GLY A 86 4.73 8.83 -15.95
C GLY A 86 3.27 8.40 -15.77
N ALA A 87 3.03 7.33 -15.01
CA ALA A 87 1.68 6.86 -14.69
C ALA A 87 0.89 7.89 -13.87
N GLU A 88 1.51 8.49 -12.85
CA GLU A 88 0.88 9.52 -12.04
C GLU A 88 0.53 10.76 -12.88
N ALA A 89 1.46 11.21 -13.74
CA ALA A 89 1.22 12.33 -14.62
C ALA A 89 0.05 12.08 -15.57
N ALA A 90 -0.11 10.85 -16.08
CA ALA A 90 -1.24 10.48 -16.93
C ALA A 90 -2.57 10.48 -16.16
N TYR A 91 -2.63 9.92 -14.95
CA TYR A 91 -3.84 10.00 -14.13
C TYR A 91 -4.18 11.44 -13.75
N ARG A 92 -3.19 12.30 -13.47
CA ARG A 92 -3.44 13.73 -13.20
C ARG A 92 -4.06 14.43 -14.40
N ARG A 93 -3.57 14.20 -15.63
CA ARG A 93 -4.19 14.74 -16.85
C ARG A 93 -5.63 14.25 -17.05
N MET A 94 -5.94 13.00 -16.66
CA MET A 94 -7.34 12.55 -16.64
C MET A 94 -8.21 13.34 -15.66
N LEU A 95 -7.67 13.68 -14.48
CA LEU A 95 -8.36 14.49 -13.46
C LEU A 95 -8.52 15.95 -13.89
N ASP A 96 -7.60 16.48 -14.70
CA ASP A 96 -7.76 17.81 -15.31
C ASP A 96 -8.93 17.84 -16.31
N ILE A 97 -9.22 16.73 -17.00
CA ILE A 97 -10.34 16.59 -17.94
C ILE A 97 -11.67 16.28 -17.22
N ASP A 98 -11.61 15.43 -16.21
CA ASP A 98 -12.74 15.04 -15.37
C ASP A 98 -12.27 14.83 -13.91
N PRO A 99 -12.46 15.84 -13.05
CA PRO A 99 -12.05 15.78 -11.64
C PRO A 99 -12.73 14.67 -10.83
N ARG A 100 -13.84 14.12 -11.33
CA ARG A 100 -14.60 13.05 -10.67
C ARG A 100 -14.35 11.68 -11.31
N ASN A 101 -13.34 11.57 -12.18
CA ASN A 101 -13.01 10.32 -12.83
C ASN A 101 -12.52 9.27 -11.81
N THR A 102 -13.39 8.32 -11.48
CA THR A 102 -13.12 7.30 -10.46
C THR A 102 -11.93 6.42 -10.80
N ARG A 103 -11.71 6.15 -12.09
CA ARG A 103 -10.57 5.34 -12.55
C ARG A 103 -9.24 6.06 -12.30
N ALA A 104 -9.17 7.37 -12.59
CA ALA A 104 -7.98 8.16 -12.33
C ALA A 104 -7.71 8.33 -10.83
N LEU A 105 -8.75 8.62 -10.03
CA LEU A 105 -8.64 8.73 -8.57
C LEU A 105 -8.09 7.43 -7.95
N ASN A 106 -8.68 6.28 -8.31
CA ASN A 106 -8.22 4.98 -7.84
C ASN A 106 -6.80 4.66 -8.35
N GLY A 107 -6.47 5.08 -9.57
CA GLY A 107 -5.13 4.95 -10.15
C GLY A 107 -4.05 5.66 -9.35
N VAL A 108 -4.29 6.93 -8.98
CA VAL A 108 -3.37 7.71 -8.14
C VAL A 108 -3.17 7.07 -6.77
N GLU A 109 -4.25 6.63 -6.11
CA GLU A 109 -4.14 5.97 -4.81
C GLU A 109 -3.39 4.63 -4.90
N ALA A 110 -3.61 3.86 -5.96
CA ALA A 110 -2.86 2.64 -6.21
C ALA A 110 -1.36 2.89 -6.40
N LEU A 111 -0.98 3.98 -7.10
CA LEU A 111 0.43 4.35 -7.28
C LEU A 111 1.09 4.76 -5.96
N LYS A 112 0.37 5.52 -5.11
CA LYS A 112 0.86 5.88 -3.77
C LYS A 112 1.08 4.64 -2.90
N ALA A 113 0.15 3.67 -2.95
CA ALA A 113 0.30 2.41 -2.23
C ALA A 113 1.50 1.61 -2.72
N GLU A 114 1.66 1.48 -4.04
CA GLU A 114 2.80 0.80 -4.66
C GLU A 114 4.14 1.42 -4.24
N GLN A 115 4.24 2.75 -4.24
CA GLN A 115 5.46 3.44 -3.82
C GLN A 115 5.80 3.15 -2.36
N ARG A 116 4.82 3.20 -1.45
CA ARG A 116 5.01 2.85 -0.03
C ARG A 116 5.42 1.39 0.14
N HIS A 117 4.80 0.47 -0.60
CA HIS A 117 5.15 -0.96 -0.55
C HIS A 117 6.59 -1.18 -1.01
N ARG A 118 7.02 -0.56 -2.11
CA ARG A 118 8.40 -0.63 -2.61
C ARG A 118 9.41 -0.13 -1.59
N GLU A 119 9.12 0.99 -0.91
CA GLU A 119 9.98 1.53 0.14
C GLU A 119 10.10 0.57 1.32
N LEU A 120 8.98 0.04 1.83
CA LEU A 120 8.97 -0.94 2.91
C LEU A 120 9.75 -2.22 2.56
N LEU A 121 9.62 -2.73 1.33
CA LEU A 121 10.37 -3.91 0.88
C LEU A 121 11.87 -3.63 0.75
N ARG A 122 12.25 -2.41 0.33
CA ARG A 122 13.65 -2.00 0.30
C ARG A 122 14.24 -1.92 1.70
N GLU A 123 13.54 -1.26 2.63
CA GLU A 123 13.95 -1.21 4.03
C GLU A 123 14.02 -2.60 4.67
N ALA A 124 13.11 -3.51 4.29
CA ALA A 124 13.16 -4.89 4.73
C ALA A 124 14.43 -5.61 4.26
N GLU A 125 14.84 -5.36 3.01
CA GLU A 125 16.08 -5.93 2.47
C GLU A 125 17.30 -5.36 3.20
N ASP A 126 17.31 -4.05 3.45
CA ASP A 126 18.36 -3.38 4.20
C ASP A 126 18.46 -3.93 5.63
N ALA A 127 17.33 -4.13 6.32
CA ALA A 127 17.29 -4.76 7.64
C ALA A 127 17.81 -6.21 7.60
N ALA A 128 17.37 -7.00 6.62
CA ALA A 128 17.81 -8.38 6.46
C ALA A 128 19.32 -8.47 6.20
N SER A 129 19.88 -7.57 5.39
CA SER A 129 21.32 -7.50 5.09
C SER A 129 22.16 -7.20 6.34
N LYS A 130 21.60 -6.46 7.30
CA LYS A 130 22.21 -6.14 8.60
C LYS A 130 22.01 -7.23 9.66
N GLY A 131 21.40 -8.36 9.29
CA GLY A 131 21.09 -9.46 10.22
C GLY A 131 19.89 -9.17 11.14
N ASP A 132 19.10 -8.12 10.84
CA ASP A 132 17.84 -7.84 11.50
C ASP A 132 16.68 -8.52 10.76
N ALA A 133 16.64 -9.86 10.87
CA ALA A 133 15.60 -10.69 10.26
C ALA A 133 14.19 -10.33 10.76
N ALA A 134 14.09 -9.85 12.00
CA ALA A 134 12.86 -9.45 12.66
C ALA A 134 12.30 -8.15 12.09
N GLY A 135 13.10 -7.08 12.09
CA GLY A 135 12.74 -5.82 11.46
C GLY A 135 12.46 -5.96 9.96
N ALA A 136 13.13 -6.89 9.27
CA ALA A 136 12.82 -7.25 7.89
C ALA A 136 11.44 -7.91 7.76
N THR A 137 11.18 -8.96 8.55
CA THR A 137 9.91 -9.70 8.55
C THR A 137 8.73 -8.78 8.84
N LYS A 138 8.88 -7.90 9.82
CA LYS A 138 7.88 -6.91 10.21
C LYS A 138 7.46 -6.02 9.03
N ARG A 139 8.42 -5.42 8.33
CA ARG A 139 8.16 -4.55 7.17
C ARG A 139 7.47 -5.30 6.04
N VAL A 140 7.92 -6.51 5.73
CA VAL A 140 7.29 -7.35 4.71
C VAL A 140 5.84 -7.70 5.10
N ARG A 141 5.58 -8.00 6.38
CA ARG A 141 4.23 -8.27 6.88
C ARG A 141 3.31 -7.05 6.80
N SER A 142 3.83 -5.83 6.96
CA SER A 142 3.06 -4.60 6.75
C SER A 142 2.53 -4.52 5.31
N VAL A 143 3.38 -4.82 4.33
CA VAL A 143 2.97 -4.87 2.92
C VAL A 143 1.91 -5.96 2.69
N LEU A 144 2.10 -7.14 3.28
CA LEU A 144 1.16 -8.26 3.14
C LEU A 144 -0.18 -8.04 3.86
N ALA A 145 -0.22 -7.18 4.88
CA ALA A 145 -1.47 -6.80 5.54
C ALA A 145 -2.34 -5.92 4.64
N GLU A 146 -1.72 -5.04 3.84
CA GLU A 146 -2.43 -4.22 2.85
C GLU A 146 -2.71 -5.00 1.56
N ASN A 147 -1.77 -5.83 1.11
CA ASN A 147 -1.89 -6.62 -0.11
C ASN A 147 -1.38 -8.06 0.10
N PRO A 148 -2.25 -8.99 0.55
CA PRO A 148 -1.87 -10.39 0.77
C PRO A 148 -1.34 -11.10 -0.48
N ALA A 149 -1.69 -10.63 -1.68
CA ALA A 149 -1.30 -11.21 -2.97
C ALA A 149 0.01 -10.61 -3.53
N HIS A 150 0.68 -9.71 -2.80
CA HIS A 150 1.92 -9.06 -3.26
C HIS A 150 3.06 -10.09 -3.42
N ARG A 151 3.34 -10.48 -4.67
CA ARG A 151 4.28 -11.57 -4.98
C ARG A 151 5.69 -11.34 -4.42
N ASP A 152 6.18 -10.11 -4.48
CA ASP A 152 7.55 -9.78 -4.06
C ASP A 152 7.69 -9.85 -2.54
N ALA A 153 6.75 -9.25 -1.81
CA ALA A 153 6.65 -9.39 -0.36
C ALA A 153 6.60 -10.87 0.08
N GLN A 154 5.75 -11.69 -0.56
CA GLN A 154 5.70 -13.12 -0.26
C GLN A 154 7.04 -13.84 -0.51
N ARG A 155 7.74 -13.52 -1.61
CA ARG A 155 9.06 -14.10 -1.89
C ARG A 155 10.10 -13.67 -0.86
N GLN A 156 10.10 -12.40 -0.48
CA GLN A 156 11.05 -11.85 0.49
C GLN A 156 10.83 -12.44 1.89
N LEU A 157 9.56 -12.57 2.32
CA LEU A 157 9.23 -13.22 3.60
C LEU A 157 9.78 -14.65 3.65
N ARG A 158 9.52 -15.46 2.61
CA ARG A 158 10.04 -16.83 2.53
C ARG A 158 11.57 -16.87 2.64
N ARG A 159 12.29 -15.98 1.94
CA ARG A 159 13.75 -15.91 2.01
C ARG A 159 14.27 -15.56 3.41
N ILE A 160 13.60 -14.64 4.11
CA ILE A 160 13.96 -14.27 5.48
C ILE A 160 13.75 -15.44 6.44
N GLU A 161 12.62 -16.13 6.31
CA GLU A 161 12.28 -17.31 7.11
C GLU A 161 13.27 -18.47 6.86
N GLU A 162 13.56 -18.79 5.59
CA GLU A 162 14.53 -19.81 5.21
C GLU A 162 15.92 -19.54 5.78
N ARG A 163 16.44 -18.31 5.65
CA ARG A 163 17.74 -17.90 6.23
C ARG A 163 17.74 -18.06 7.75
N SER A 164 16.64 -17.71 8.40
CA SER A 164 16.51 -17.84 9.86
C SER A 164 16.53 -19.31 10.29
N LEU A 165 15.83 -20.18 9.58
CA LEU A 165 15.83 -21.62 9.82
C LEU A 165 17.23 -22.23 9.63
N LEU A 166 17.93 -21.84 8.55
CA LEU A 166 19.30 -22.29 8.29
C LEU A 166 20.27 -21.82 9.39
N ALA A 167 20.14 -20.58 9.86
CA ALA A 167 20.96 -20.05 10.96
C ALA A 167 20.76 -20.82 12.28
N VAL A 168 19.52 -21.25 12.56
CA VAL A 168 19.23 -22.12 13.72
C VAL A 168 19.79 -23.53 13.50
N ALA A 169 19.63 -24.11 12.31
CA ALA A 169 20.11 -25.45 11.99
C ALA A 169 21.64 -25.56 12.04
N ALA A 170 22.36 -24.48 11.71
CA ALA A 170 23.80 -24.38 11.84
C ALA A 170 24.31 -24.43 13.30
N ARG A 171 23.41 -24.41 14.29
CA ARG A 171 23.71 -24.47 15.72
C ARG A 171 23.11 -25.76 16.32
N PRO A 172 23.85 -26.88 16.34
CA PRO A 172 23.31 -28.19 16.71
C PRO A 172 22.70 -28.23 18.12
N GLN A 173 23.35 -27.57 19.10
CA GLN A 173 22.87 -27.52 20.49
C GLN A 173 21.53 -26.77 20.60
N LEU A 174 21.44 -25.57 19.99
CA LEU A 174 20.22 -24.79 19.94
C LEU A 174 19.08 -25.57 19.26
N SER A 175 19.36 -26.16 18.10
CA SER A 175 18.39 -26.94 17.32
C SER A 175 17.88 -28.14 18.12
N ALA A 176 18.76 -28.86 18.82
CA ALA A 176 18.38 -29.97 19.67
C ALA A 176 17.49 -29.52 20.85
N ALA A 177 17.86 -28.43 21.53
CA ALA A 177 17.08 -27.87 22.64
C ALA A 177 15.69 -27.41 22.20
N LEU A 178 15.58 -26.74 21.05
CA LEU A 178 14.31 -26.27 20.48
C LEU A 178 13.37 -27.40 20.04
N ARG A 179 13.91 -28.57 19.68
CA ARG A 179 13.13 -29.76 19.29
C ARG A 179 12.68 -30.61 20.47
N LYS A 180 13.26 -30.43 21.66
CA LYS A 180 12.92 -31.20 22.85
C LYS A 180 11.44 -30.95 23.21
N PRO A 181 10.59 -31.98 23.25
CA PRO A 181 9.19 -31.80 23.61
C PRO A 181 9.08 -31.44 25.10
N VAL A 182 8.16 -30.53 25.40
CA VAL A 182 7.84 -30.12 26.76
C VAL A 182 6.35 -30.31 27.04
N THR A 183 6.03 -30.58 28.29
CA THR A 183 4.66 -30.61 28.80
C THR A 183 4.59 -29.59 29.92
N ILE A 184 3.80 -28.54 29.73
CA ILE A 184 3.63 -27.45 30.70
C ILE A 184 2.16 -27.08 30.80
N GLU A 185 1.74 -26.76 32.01
CA GLU A 185 0.41 -26.27 32.33
C GLU A 185 0.58 -25.00 33.17
N PHE A 186 0.36 -23.85 32.53
CA PHE A 186 0.38 -22.54 33.17
C PHE A 186 -0.97 -21.87 33.01
N ARG A 187 -1.49 -21.37 34.12
CA ARG A 187 -2.69 -20.52 34.17
C ARG A 187 -2.25 -19.17 34.67
N ASP A 188 -2.46 -18.15 33.85
CA ASP A 188 -2.18 -16.77 34.20
C ASP A 188 -0.77 -16.59 34.81
N ALA A 189 0.26 -17.15 34.18
CA ALA A 189 1.64 -17.07 34.66
C ALA A 189 2.39 -15.89 34.04
N SER A 190 3.34 -15.29 34.76
CA SER A 190 4.21 -14.25 34.19
C SER A 190 5.04 -14.83 33.03
N VAL A 191 5.10 -14.13 31.90
CA VAL A 191 5.91 -14.55 30.75
C VAL A 191 7.36 -14.83 31.15
N ARG A 192 7.95 -14.00 32.04
CA ARG A 192 9.32 -14.19 32.53
C ARG A 192 9.49 -15.51 33.30
N GLN A 193 8.52 -15.87 34.14
CA GLN A 193 8.51 -17.13 34.90
C GLN A 193 8.39 -18.34 33.97
N VAL A 194 7.53 -18.25 32.94
CA VAL A 194 7.40 -19.31 31.92
C VAL A 194 8.74 -19.57 31.24
N PHE A 195 9.42 -18.52 30.75
CA PHE A 195 10.73 -18.65 30.11
C PHE A 195 11.85 -19.11 31.07
N GLU A 196 11.82 -18.72 32.34
CA GLU A 196 12.75 -19.22 33.36
C GLU A 196 12.62 -20.75 33.55
N LEU A 197 11.39 -21.26 33.58
CA LEU A 197 11.15 -22.71 33.69
C LEU A 197 11.54 -23.45 32.40
N LEU A 198 11.27 -22.85 31.24
CA LEU A 198 11.75 -23.39 29.96
C LEU A 198 13.28 -23.45 29.92
N SER A 199 13.96 -22.44 30.45
CA SER A 199 15.43 -22.39 30.56
C SER A 199 15.98 -23.58 31.34
N ARG A 200 15.44 -23.84 32.53
CA ARG A 200 15.86 -24.95 33.41
C ARG A 200 15.71 -26.32 32.77
N ASN A 201 14.67 -26.52 31.96
CA ASN A 201 14.38 -27.82 31.33
C ASN A 201 15.19 -28.10 30.04
N THR A 202 15.68 -27.04 29.40
CA THR A 202 16.20 -27.10 28.02
C THR A 202 17.67 -26.69 27.92
N GLY A 203 18.20 -26.00 28.93
CA GLY A 203 19.55 -25.44 28.91
C GLY A 203 19.68 -24.17 28.08
N LEU A 204 18.56 -23.60 27.59
CA LEU A 204 18.55 -22.31 26.90
C LEU A 204 18.52 -21.15 27.89
N ASN A 205 19.20 -20.06 27.56
CA ASN A 205 19.18 -18.80 28.27
C ASN A 205 18.25 -17.82 27.54
N PHE A 206 17.42 -17.11 28.29
CA PHE A 206 16.54 -16.07 27.74
C PHE A 206 16.91 -14.72 28.32
N ILE A 207 17.21 -13.76 27.46
CA ILE A 207 17.47 -12.38 27.82
C ILE A 207 16.25 -11.57 27.38
N PHE A 208 15.72 -10.72 28.24
CA PHE A 208 14.62 -9.83 27.89
C PHE A 208 15.16 -8.43 27.62
N ASP A 209 14.73 -7.83 26.52
CA ASP A 209 14.98 -6.42 26.24
C ASP A 209 14.34 -5.55 27.35
N ARG A 210 14.94 -4.38 27.61
CA ARG A 210 14.47 -3.42 28.61
C ARG A 210 13.03 -2.94 28.33
N GLU A 211 12.60 -2.97 27.08
CA GLU A 211 11.26 -2.54 26.65
C GLU A 211 10.18 -3.60 26.87
N VAL A 212 10.56 -4.83 27.27
CA VAL A 212 9.58 -5.88 27.59
C VAL A 212 8.96 -5.63 28.96
N ARG A 213 7.67 -5.27 28.93
CA ARG A 213 6.79 -5.12 30.09
C ARG A 213 6.91 -6.30 31.07
N ALA A 214 7.09 -5.99 32.35
CA ALA A 214 7.27 -7.01 33.40
C ALA A 214 5.95 -7.68 33.82
N ASP A 215 4.81 -7.07 33.53
CA ASP A 215 3.47 -7.49 33.95
C ASP A 215 2.74 -8.35 32.91
N LEU A 216 3.42 -8.78 31.84
CA LEU A 216 2.85 -9.67 30.82
C LEU A 216 2.55 -11.05 31.43
N ARG A 217 1.33 -11.54 31.21
CA ARG A 217 0.85 -12.83 31.70
C ARG A 217 0.28 -13.66 30.56
N THR A 218 0.43 -14.97 30.65
CA THR A 218 -0.04 -15.91 29.63
C THR A 218 -0.59 -17.18 30.26
N THR A 219 -1.52 -17.81 29.56
CA THR A 219 -2.04 -19.13 29.88
C THR A 219 -1.62 -20.08 28.76
N VAL A 220 -0.92 -21.15 29.09
CA VAL A 220 -0.39 -22.11 28.12
C VAL A 220 -0.58 -23.52 28.66
N PHE A 221 -1.28 -24.33 27.88
CA PHE A 221 -1.46 -25.76 28.14
C PHE A 221 -0.99 -26.53 26.92
N VAL A 222 0.15 -27.19 27.05
CA VAL A 222 0.77 -27.94 25.97
C VAL A 222 1.29 -29.26 26.52
N ARG A 223 1.12 -30.33 25.75
CA ARG A 223 1.55 -31.67 26.13
C ARG A 223 2.32 -32.26 24.97
N ASN A 224 3.56 -32.70 25.25
CA ASN A 224 4.45 -33.27 24.25
C ASN A 224 4.64 -32.35 23.02
N THR A 225 4.79 -31.05 23.26
CA THR A 225 4.91 -30.04 22.20
C THR A 225 6.36 -29.56 22.09
N PRO A 226 6.95 -29.44 20.88
CA PRO A 226 8.30 -28.92 20.72
C PRO A 226 8.48 -27.56 21.38
N LEU A 227 9.59 -27.35 22.08
CA LEU A 227 9.90 -26.08 22.74
C LEU A 227 9.76 -24.88 21.80
N ASP A 228 10.19 -25.02 20.54
CA ASP A 228 10.08 -23.96 19.53
C ASP A 228 8.65 -23.45 19.35
N GLU A 229 7.69 -24.37 19.31
CA GLU A 229 6.28 -24.11 19.09
C GLU A 229 5.64 -23.48 20.34
N VAL A 230 5.96 -24.02 21.52
CA VAL A 230 5.52 -23.45 22.80
C VAL A 230 5.99 -22.02 22.98
N MET A 231 7.27 -21.76 22.70
CA MET A 231 7.84 -20.42 22.73
C MET A 231 7.12 -19.51 21.73
N ARG A 232 6.87 -19.98 20.50
CA ARG A 232 6.14 -19.21 19.48
C ARG A 232 4.76 -18.79 19.97
N PHE A 233 4.01 -19.69 20.60
CA PHE A 233 2.69 -19.36 21.15
C PHE A 233 2.76 -18.26 22.20
N VAL A 234 3.67 -18.39 23.17
CA VAL A 234 3.86 -17.36 24.22
C VAL A 234 4.25 -16.02 23.63
N LEU A 235 5.16 -15.99 22.65
CA LEU A 235 5.62 -14.76 22.04
C LEU A 235 4.50 -14.07 21.26
N VAL A 236 3.79 -14.81 20.40
CA VAL A 236 2.71 -14.26 19.56
C VAL A 236 1.56 -13.70 20.41
N THR A 237 1.13 -14.42 21.45
CA THR A 237 0.03 -13.95 22.31
C THR A 237 0.37 -12.68 23.10
N ASN A 238 1.65 -12.42 23.32
CA ASN A 238 2.13 -11.28 24.11
C ASN A 238 2.74 -10.16 23.25
N GLN A 239 2.60 -10.21 21.92
CA GLN A 239 3.22 -9.23 21.01
C GLN A 239 4.74 -9.12 21.24
N LEU A 240 5.39 -10.26 21.42
CA LEU A 240 6.84 -10.36 21.56
C LEU A 240 7.43 -11.10 20.37
N GLU A 241 8.71 -10.89 20.14
CA GLU A 241 9.49 -11.62 19.15
C GLU A 241 10.83 -12.07 19.77
N ARG A 242 11.60 -12.86 19.03
CA ARG A 242 12.87 -13.42 19.51
C ARG A 242 13.99 -13.28 18.50
N LYS A 243 15.23 -13.21 19.00
CA LYS A 243 16.46 -13.20 18.20
C LYS A 243 17.47 -14.13 18.86
N VAL A 244 18.02 -15.05 18.08
CA VAL A 244 19.05 -15.97 18.57
C VAL A 244 20.37 -15.21 18.68
N LEU A 245 20.97 -15.15 19.87
CA LEU A 245 22.24 -14.46 20.09
C LEU A 245 23.43 -15.41 19.88
N ASN A 246 23.38 -16.61 20.45
CA ASN A 246 24.44 -17.63 20.35
C ASN A 246 23.83 -19.05 20.40
N ASP A 247 24.63 -20.07 20.71
CA ASP A 247 24.21 -21.48 20.68
C ASP A 247 23.21 -21.87 21.78
N ASN A 248 23.08 -21.07 22.84
CA ASN A 248 22.15 -21.34 23.93
C ASN A 248 21.32 -20.13 24.35
N THR A 249 21.58 -18.93 23.83
CA THR A 249 20.97 -17.68 24.31
C THR A 249 20.03 -17.07 23.27
N ILE A 250 18.83 -16.72 23.71
CA ILE A 250 17.78 -16.09 22.91
C ILE A 250 17.40 -14.76 23.57
N LEU A 251 17.42 -13.67 22.80
CA LEU A 251 16.86 -12.38 23.17
C LEU A 251 15.35 -12.38 22.87
N VAL A 252 14.55 -11.91 23.82
CA VAL A 252 13.11 -11.67 23.71
C VAL A 252 12.86 -10.17 23.78
N TYR A 253 12.17 -9.60 22.81
CA TYR A 253 11.92 -8.15 22.71
C TYR A 253 10.49 -7.89 22.22
N PRO A 254 9.95 -6.66 22.41
CA PRO A 254 8.63 -6.32 21.92
C PRO A 254 8.53 -6.39 20.39
N ASN A 255 7.43 -6.93 19.89
CA ASN A 255 7.02 -6.77 18.49
C ASN A 255 6.33 -5.41 18.34
N THR A 256 7.06 -4.32 18.58
CA THR A 256 6.54 -2.95 18.45
C THR A 256 6.47 -2.56 16.98
N GLN A 257 5.41 -1.83 16.63
CA GLN A 257 4.99 -1.37 15.29
C GLN A 257 5.97 -0.40 14.62
#